data_AF-A0AAP8N8Y0-F1
#
_entry.id   AF-A0AAP8N8Y0-F1
#
_cell.length_a   1.000
_cell.length_b   1.000
_cell.length_c   1.000
_cell.angle_alpha   90.00
_cell.angle_beta   90.00
_cell.angle_gamma   90.00
#
_symmetry.space_group_name_H-M   'P 1'
#
loop_
_entity.id
_entity.type
_entity.pdbx_description
1 polymer ?
#
loop_
_entity_poly.entity_id
_entity_poly.type
_entity_poly.pdbx_seq_one_letter_code
_entity_poly.pdbx_strand_id
1 'polypeptide(L)'
;PQGSELLKLTRNRITEKTAIQNLGIQVAPFRLVVNESQFFEAISIIGLPAVLKTTTGGYDGKGQVVIKSEAAFEEALSLIAKQQCILEGWVPFEKELSIIVARNLNGEVNTFPIAENVHFNQILHTSSVPA
;
A
#
# COMPACT_ATOMS: atom_id res chain seq x y z
N PRO A 1 -13.04 -12.97 -19.60
CA PRO A 1 -11.84 -12.87 -20.48
C PRO A 1 -10.53 -12.53 -19.75
N GLN A 2 -10.53 -11.74 -18.68
CA GLN A 2 -9.29 -11.36 -17.96
C GLN A 2 -8.77 -12.39 -16.94
N GLY A 3 -9.53 -13.45 -16.65
CA GLY A 3 -9.24 -14.37 -15.55
C GLY A 3 -9.56 -13.77 -14.17
N SER A 4 -9.29 -14.52 -13.09
CA SER A 4 -9.56 -14.08 -11.71
C SER A 4 -8.32 -13.91 -10.84
N GLU A 5 -7.18 -14.44 -11.26
CA GLU A 5 -5.95 -14.51 -10.46
C GLU A 5 -5.40 -13.12 -10.12
N LEU A 6 -5.34 -12.22 -11.11
CA LEU A 6 -4.86 -10.86 -10.88
C LEU A 6 -5.71 -10.12 -9.83
N LEU A 7 -7.03 -10.24 -9.94
CA LEU A 7 -7.95 -9.61 -8.98
C LEU A 7 -7.82 -10.22 -7.58
N LYS A 8 -7.65 -11.54 -7.45
CA LYS A 8 -7.41 -12.19 -6.16
C LYS A 8 -6.12 -11.66 -5.52
N LEU A 9 -5.06 -11.52 -6.33
CA LEU A 9 -3.74 -11.08 -5.90
C LEU A 9 -3.73 -9.62 -5.44
N THR A 10 -4.37 -8.71 -6.17
CA THR A 10 -4.37 -7.26 -5.85
C THR A 10 -5.40 -6.86 -4.79
N ARG A 11 -6.31 -7.75 -4.40
CA ARG A 11 -7.30 -7.47 -3.35
C ARG A 11 -6.74 -7.44 -1.93
N ASN A 12 -5.55 -8.02 -1.72
CA ASN A 12 -4.90 -8.07 -0.42
C ASN A 12 -3.49 -7.48 -0.50
N ARG A 13 -3.20 -6.46 0.32
CA ARG A 13 -1.93 -5.72 0.31
C ARG A 13 -0.70 -6.60 0.56
N ILE A 14 -0.84 -7.68 1.33
CA ILE A 14 0.25 -8.63 1.58
C ILE A 14 0.53 -9.44 0.32
N THR A 15 -0.49 -10.02 -0.31
CA THR A 15 -0.28 -10.81 -1.53
C THR A 15 0.21 -9.94 -2.68
N GLU A 16 -0.30 -8.71 -2.79
CA GLU A 16 0.15 -7.72 -3.75
C GLU A 16 1.64 -7.38 -3.56
N LYS A 17 2.06 -6.96 -2.36
CA LYS A 17 3.46 -6.60 -2.12
C LYS A 17 4.41 -7.78 -2.27
N THR A 18 4.03 -8.97 -1.77
CA THR A 18 4.84 -10.18 -1.94
C THR A 18 5.01 -10.52 -3.43
N ALA A 19 3.95 -10.39 -4.24
CA ALA A 19 4.05 -10.60 -5.67
C ALA A 19 5.00 -9.61 -6.35
N ILE A 20 4.93 -8.33 -5.98
CA ILE A 20 5.83 -7.28 -6.50
C ILE A 20 7.28 -7.58 -6.08
N GLN A 21 7.53 -7.96 -4.83
CA GLN A 21 8.87 -8.34 -4.35
C GLN A 21 9.42 -9.57 -5.06
N ASN A 22 8.60 -10.58 -5.34
CA ASN A 22 9.00 -11.79 -6.05
C ASN A 22 9.42 -11.50 -7.51
N LEU A 23 8.99 -10.36 -8.07
CA LEU A 23 9.46 -9.85 -9.37
C LEU A 23 10.78 -9.07 -9.27
N GLY A 24 11.38 -8.97 -8.08
CA GLY A 24 12.61 -8.19 -7.85
C GLY A 24 12.38 -6.68 -7.77
N ILE A 25 11.13 -6.22 -7.68
CA ILE A 25 10.79 -4.81 -7.58
C ILE A 25 10.79 -4.38 -6.11
N GLN A 26 11.44 -3.25 -5.84
CA GLN A 26 11.49 -2.69 -4.49
C GLN A 26 10.12 -2.16 -4.06
N VAL A 27 9.72 -2.48 -2.83
CA VAL A 27 8.54 -1.94 -2.15
C VAL A 27 8.97 -1.36 -0.80
N ALA A 28 8.14 -0.48 -0.23
CA ALA A 28 8.32 -0.06 1.16
C ALA A 28 8.43 -1.30 2.08
N PRO A 29 9.39 -1.34 3.03
CA PRO A 29 9.50 -2.42 4.00
C PRO A 29 8.15 -2.65 4.68
N PHE A 30 7.74 -3.92 4.84
CA PHE A 30 6.44 -4.22 5.41
C PHE A 30 6.43 -5.48 6.27
N ARG A 31 5.42 -5.57 7.15
CA ARG A 31 5.14 -6.72 8.00
C ARG A 31 3.64 -6.94 8.11
N LEU A 32 3.24 -8.22 8.11
CA LEU A 32 1.89 -8.62 8.48
C LEU A 32 1.67 -8.38 9.98
N VAL A 33 0.54 -7.80 10.34
CA VAL A 33 0.14 -7.57 11.73
C VAL A 33 -1.30 -8.04 11.94
N VAL A 34 -1.47 -9.10 12.72
CA VAL A 34 -2.79 -9.68 13.05
C VAL A 34 -3.16 -9.52 14.52
N ASN A 35 -2.23 -9.07 15.36
CA ASN A 35 -2.42 -8.86 16.79
C ASN A 35 -1.40 -7.85 17.35
N GLU A 36 -1.59 -7.47 18.61
CA GLU A 36 -0.74 -6.52 19.34
C GLU A 36 0.73 -6.94 19.44
N SER A 37 1.01 -8.22 19.72
CA SER A 37 2.40 -8.71 19.81
C SER A 37 3.15 -8.53 18.49
N GLN A 38 2.50 -8.87 17.37
CA GLN A 38 3.07 -8.68 16.03
C GLN A 38 3.20 -7.20 15.66
N PHE A 39 2.35 -6.33 16.20
CA PHE A 39 2.47 -4.89 15.99
C PHE A 39 3.76 -4.36 16.58
N PHE A 40 4.07 -4.68 17.84
CA PHE A 40 5.31 -4.23 18.48
C PHE A 40 6.56 -4.87 17.86
N GLU A 41 6.49 -6.13 17.44
CA GLU A 41 7.56 -6.76 16.65
C GLU A 41 7.77 -6.04 15.31
N ALA A 42 6.69 -5.72 14.59
CA ALA A 42 6.78 -5.00 13.33
C ALA A 42 7.36 -3.59 13.51
N ILE A 43 6.99 -2.89 14.58
CA ILE A 43 7.54 -1.57 14.93
C ILE A 43 9.04 -1.65 15.24
N SER A 44 9.51 -2.67 15.97
CA SER A 44 10.93 -2.80 16.27
C SER A 44 11.79 -3.07 15.03
N ILE A 45 11.21 -3.69 14.00
CA ILE A 45 11.89 -4.05 12.76
C ILE A 45 11.81 -2.94 11.70
N ILE A 46 10.63 -2.32 11.54
CA ILE A 46 10.40 -1.29 10.52
C ILE A 46 10.83 0.10 11.02
N GLY A 47 10.66 0.38 12.30
CA GLY A 47 10.86 1.70 12.89
C GLY A 47 9.72 2.67 12.60
N LEU A 48 9.92 3.92 13.05
CA LEU A 48 9.01 5.05 12.84
C LEU A 48 9.72 6.14 12.01
N PRO A 49 8.99 6.91 11.18
CA PRO A 49 7.55 6.85 10.96
C PRO A 49 7.12 5.63 10.13
N ALA A 50 5.88 5.19 10.37
CA ALA A 50 5.26 4.07 9.66
C ALA A 50 3.78 4.36 9.37
N VAL A 51 3.17 3.53 8.52
CA VAL A 51 1.73 3.55 8.27
C VAL A 51 1.18 2.15 8.43
N LEU A 52 0.16 2.01 9.28
CA LEU A 52 -0.61 0.78 9.43
C LEU A 52 -1.82 0.85 8.50
N LYS A 53 -2.08 -0.20 7.71
CA LYS A 53 -3.25 -0.27 6.80
C LYS A 53 -3.95 -1.62 6.93
N THR A 54 -5.27 -1.66 6.79
CA THR A 54 -5.97 -2.94 6.63
C THR A 54 -5.49 -3.64 5.34
N THR A 55 -5.37 -4.96 5.38
CA THR A 55 -4.89 -5.72 4.21
C THR A 55 -5.92 -5.76 3.09
N THR A 56 -7.21 -5.64 3.40
CA THR A 56 -8.30 -5.65 2.43
C THR A 56 -9.31 -4.53 2.75
N GLY A 57 -10.06 -4.09 1.74
CA GLY A 57 -11.20 -3.16 1.92
C GLY A 57 -10.84 -1.70 2.20
N GLY A 58 -9.57 -1.34 2.27
CA GLY A 58 -9.14 0.07 2.39
C GLY A 58 -9.25 0.83 1.07
N TYR A 59 -9.79 2.04 1.11
CA TYR A 59 -9.88 3.00 0.00
C TYR A 59 -9.89 4.43 0.56
N ASP A 60 -9.39 5.42 -0.17
CA ASP A 60 -9.43 6.86 0.18
C ASP A 60 -9.00 7.17 1.63
N GLY A 61 -7.89 6.57 2.07
CA GLY A 61 -7.39 6.77 3.44
C GLY A 61 -8.22 6.11 4.55
N LYS A 62 -9.24 5.32 4.23
CA LYS A 62 -9.98 4.51 5.21
C LYS A 62 -9.22 3.23 5.55
N GLY A 63 -9.26 2.87 6.83
CA GLY A 63 -8.58 1.68 7.34
C GLY A 63 -7.08 1.84 7.37
N GLN A 64 -6.58 3.05 7.66
CA GLN A 64 -5.16 3.28 7.89
C GLN A 64 -4.91 4.26 9.03
N VAL A 65 -3.76 4.12 9.68
CA VAL A 65 -3.27 4.99 10.75
C VAL A 65 -1.83 5.36 10.44
N VAL A 66 -1.52 6.65 10.39
CA VAL A 66 -0.14 7.14 10.25
C VAL A 66 0.48 7.23 11.64
N ILE A 67 1.58 6.51 11.84
CA ILE A 67 2.25 6.36 13.13
C ILE A 67 3.55 7.14 13.07
N LYS A 68 3.53 8.38 13.55
CA LYS A 68 4.72 9.23 13.67
C LYS A 68 5.46 9.04 14.99
N SER A 69 4.72 8.65 16.03
CA SER A 69 5.20 8.41 17.38
C SER A 69 4.26 7.44 18.10
N GLU A 70 4.63 7.05 19.31
CA GLU A 70 3.86 6.16 20.18
C GLU A 70 2.44 6.68 20.49
N ALA A 71 2.20 7.98 20.32
CA ALA A 71 0.89 8.60 20.52
C ALA A 71 -0.21 8.02 19.61
N ALA A 72 0.15 7.41 18.48
CA ALA A 72 -0.80 6.77 17.55
C ALA A 72 -1.02 5.27 17.83
N PHE A 73 -0.40 4.69 18.86
CA PHE A 73 -0.45 3.25 19.11
C PHE A 73 -1.85 2.77 19.51
N GLU A 74 -2.58 3.54 20.33
CA GLU A 74 -3.94 3.17 20.73
C GLU A 74 -4.89 3.06 19.53
N GLU A 75 -4.80 4.01 18.59
CA GLU A 75 -5.57 4.00 17.35
C GLU A 75 -5.18 2.82 16.45
N ALA A 76 -3.87 2.55 16.32
CA ALA A 76 -3.36 1.44 15.55
C ALA A 76 -3.84 0.08 16.10
N LEU A 77 -3.76 -0.13 17.41
CA LEU A 77 -4.23 -1.34 18.08
C LEU A 77 -5.75 -1.52 17.93
N SER A 78 -6.52 -0.43 18.01
CA SER A 78 -7.96 -0.44 17.75
C SER A 78 -8.31 -0.88 16.33
N LEU A 79 -7.47 -0.56 15.34
CA LEU A 79 -7.64 -1.02 13.96
C LEU A 79 -7.30 -2.51 13.82
N ILE A 80 -6.19 -2.96 14.42
CA ILE A 80 -5.75 -4.36 14.42
C ILE A 80 -6.80 -5.29 15.04
N ALA A 81 -7.46 -4.85 16.12
CA ALA A 81 -8.51 -5.60 16.78
C ALA A 81 -9.72 -5.88 15.87
N LYS A 82 -9.93 -5.07 14.82
CA LYS A 82 -11.06 -5.21 13.89
C LYS A 82 -10.70 -6.06 12.68
N GLN A 83 -9.46 -5.99 12.20
CA GLN A 83 -9.07 -6.61 10.94
C GLN A 83 -7.57 -6.81 10.82
N GLN A 84 -7.17 -7.81 10.05
CA GLN A 84 -5.79 -8.03 9.62
C GLN A 84 -5.21 -6.77 8.95
N CYS A 85 -4.02 -6.38 9.39
CA CYS A 85 -3.32 -5.20 8.91
C CYS A 85 -1.93 -5.52 8.35
N ILE A 86 -1.36 -4.54 7.67
CA ILE A 86 0.03 -4.47 7.23
C ILE A 86 0.64 -3.19 7.81
N LEU A 87 1.80 -3.32 8.45
CA LEU A 87 2.63 -2.17 8.80
C LEU A 87 3.62 -1.93 7.68
N GLU A 88 3.68 -0.72 7.16
CA GLU A 88 4.64 -0.31 6.12
C GLU A 88 5.52 0.82 6.65
N GLY A 89 6.82 0.76 6.33
CA GLY A 89 7.73 1.86 6.60
C GLY A 89 7.37 3.09 5.78
N TRP A 90 7.53 4.28 6.38
CA TRP A 90 7.30 5.53 5.68
C TRP A 90 8.35 5.74 4.58
N VAL A 91 7.90 6.11 3.39
CA VAL A 91 8.78 6.44 2.26
C VAL A 91 8.82 7.96 2.11
N PRO A 92 9.97 8.62 2.31
CA PRO A 92 10.10 10.07 2.11
C PRO A 92 10.27 10.37 0.62
N PHE A 93 9.20 10.17 -0.17
CA PHE A 93 9.21 10.48 -1.60
C PHE A 93 9.02 11.99 -1.85
N GLU A 94 9.55 12.49 -2.96
CA GLU A 94 9.32 13.87 -3.42
C GLU A 94 8.06 13.99 -4.28
N LYS A 95 7.73 12.94 -5.04
CA LYS A 95 6.58 12.89 -5.96
C LYS A 95 5.92 11.51 -5.92
N GLU A 96 4.60 11.47 -6.13
CA GLU A 96 3.87 10.23 -6.38
C GLU A 96 3.56 10.11 -7.87
N LEU A 97 4.00 9.02 -8.49
CA LEU A 97 3.84 8.79 -9.93
C LEU A 97 2.95 7.57 -10.19
N SER A 98 2.24 7.58 -11.32
CA SER A 98 1.50 6.41 -11.80
C SER A 98 1.66 6.24 -13.30
N ILE A 99 1.50 5.00 -13.76
CA ILE A 99 1.47 4.64 -15.17
C ILE A 99 0.34 3.65 -15.41
N ILE A 100 -0.42 3.85 -16.49
CA ILE A 100 -1.45 2.91 -16.92
C ILE A 100 -0.88 2.04 -18.03
N VAL A 101 -0.95 0.72 -17.83
CA VAL A 101 -0.50 -0.29 -18.78
C VAL A 101 -1.72 -1.07 -19.27
N ALA A 102 -1.88 -1.17 -20.60
CA ALA A 102 -2.91 -1.97 -21.24
C ALA A 102 -2.27 -3.16 -21.96
N ARG A 103 -2.85 -4.35 -21.78
CA ARG A 103 -2.44 -5.58 -22.46
C ARG A 103 -3.64 -6.27 -23.10
N ASN A 104 -3.56 -6.58 -24.39
CA ASN A 104 -4.64 -7.30 -25.08
C ASN A 104 -4.46 -8.84 -25.02
N LEU A 105 -5.42 -9.58 -25.60
CA LEU A 105 -5.40 -11.05 -25.61
C LEU A 105 -4.26 -11.63 -26.47
N ASN A 106 -3.78 -10.89 -27.47
CA ASN A 106 -2.61 -11.26 -28.27
C ASN A 106 -1.28 -11.01 -27.53
N GLY A 107 -1.36 -10.40 -26.34
CA GLY A 107 -0.19 -10.07 -25.52
C GLY A 107 0.49 -8.76 -25.90
N GLU A 108 -0.07 -7.98 -26.82
CA GLU A 108 0.42 -6.65 -27.15
C GLU A 108 0.24 -5.74 -25.94
N VAL A 109 1.28 -4.99 -25.60
CA VAL A 109 1.33 -4.10 -24.43
C VAL A 109 1.52 -2.66 -24.91
N ASN A 110 0.74 -1.75 -24.35
CA ASN A 110 0.92 -0.31 -24.55
C ASN A 110 0.79 0.45 -23.22
N THR A 111 1.40 1.62 -23.14
CA THR A 111 1.47 2.43 -21.92
C THR A 111 0.99 3.85 -22.18
N PHE A 112 0.22 4.39 -21.25
CA PHE A 112 0.03 5.84 -21.17
C PHE A 112 1.31 6.52 -20.66
N PRO A 113 1.49 7.84 -20.91
CA PRO A 113 2.57 8.58 -20.29
C PRO A 113 2.44 8.56 -18.76
N ILE A 114 3.56 8.76 -18.07
CA ILE A 114 3.60 8.83 -16.60
C ILE A 114 2.84 10.08 -16.15
N ALA A 115 2.01 9.91 -15.12
CA ALA A 115 1.30 11.00 -14.45
C ALA A 115 1.94 11.31 -13.10
N GLU A 116 2.10 12.59 -12.79
CA GLU A 116 2.36 13.07 -11.42
C GLU A 116 1.04 13.24 -10.70
N ASN A 117 0.92 12.63 -9.51
CA ASN A 117 -0.29 12.63 -8.71
C ASN A 117 -0.08 13.42 -7.43
N VAL A 118 -1.02 14.30 -7.13
CA VAL A 118 -1.07 15.02 -5.85
C VAL A 118 -2.33 14.60 -5.12
N HIS A 119 -2.16 14.08 -3.91
CA HIS A 119 -3.26 13.71 -3.01
C HIS A 119 -3.45 14.78 -1.94
N PHE A 120 -4.70 15.14 -1.68
CA PHE A 120 -5.08 15.98 -0.54
C PHE A 120 -5.98 15.15 0.38
N ASN A 121 -5.64 15.06 1.68
CA ASN A 121 -6.31 14.18 2.64
C ASN A 121 -6.46 12.74 2.13
N GLN A 122 -5.39 12.20 1.52
CA GLN A 122 -5.29 10.82 1.04
C GLN A 122 -6.25 10.47 -0.11
N ILE A 123 -6.88 11.48 -0.70
CA ILE A 123 -7.74 11.38 -1.88
C ILE A 123 -7.02 12.07 -3.04
N LEU A 124 -7.04 11.45 -4.22
CA LEU A 124 -6.44 12.02 -5.42
C LEU A 124 -7.09 13.38 -5.71
N HIS A 125 -6.27 14.42 -5.80
CA HIS A 125 -6.72 15.77 -6.08
C HIS A 125 -6.44 16.16 -7.53
N THR A 126 -5.22 15.95 -8.01
CA THR A 126 -4.82 16.25 -9.39
C THR A 126 -3.88 15.19 -9.95
N SER A 127 -4.01 14.90 -11.25
CA SER A 127 -3.05 14.14 -12.03
C SER A 127 -2.59 14.97 -13.23
N SER A 128 -1.29 15.22 -13.35
CA SER A 128 -0.69 16.02 -14.45
C SER A 128 0.08 15.12 -15.41
N VAL A 129 -0.13 15.31 -16.71
CA VAL A 129 0.48 14.49 -17.77
C VAL A 129 1.05 15.38 -18.88
N PRO A 130 2.32 15.20 -19.29
CA PRO A 130 3.33 14.34 -18.65
C PRO A 130 3.74 14.89 -17.28
N ALA A 131 4.26 14.00 -16.43
CA ALA A 131 4.86 14.32 -15.13
C ALA A 131 6.11 15.20 -15.22
#